data_AF-A0A0W0WUM1-F1
#
_entry.id   AF-A0A0W0WUM1-F1
#
_cell.length_a   1.000
_cell.length_b   1.000
_cell.length_c   1.000
_cell.angle_alpha   90.00
_cell.angle_beta   90.00
_cell.angle_gamma   90.00
#
_symmetry.space_group_name_H-M   'P 1'
#
loop_
_entity.id
_entity.type
_entity.pdbx_description
1 polymer ?
#
loop_
_entity_poly.entity_id
_entity_poly.type
_entity_poly.pdbx_seq_one_letter_code
_entity_poly.pdbx_strand_id
1 'polypeptide(L)'
;MSKEAIYKGWFQDWRREKADKEDNCLNTAILIGSYVEKATLDEIKADFHDHDSPLFAEFARYGKRTYGALAFGRLGVYEYMECLQSSAVEEKELLNKVIESIDGLYDNPTSGTLEKIETLIKVFNDWIEKFAEKNPNREQVINAFKSIYMVLKIADLTLNNLPTLLKMTVNRIVNINVFHEQVKDLLDRTENKIRSLTVKAAQEDSSSGVIGPATIAEHLHAINLTILKTREIPLMTRVMLVQQRTSNMVKALASFDELRGSLELLAKKKENAAKLLRALVENNQKPTGRLYFLDFIAKNKANFDEMIAYADDDQDKQELIAIWKELLNPTAYRKTVSFLQYATSITTSIPGCFFRYTAPGYTNAVSKYLPATIDSAAKNKVEKLINSYLAKLSEQIDKVKKVVEASNDKIAHGDERVKLLILNSASVDLDQAGLDLAKSQDAEILVYELIEDVENKRKILQSVEDYEREVEALDKKLKEQLAKPQNIMISFFGYDSELAKIAEKITRLKITLTNLKVEYTAAILEDTDQLSTNEGISEQLRECILAEIACSKAPSYAQTKEIDGRLQFLSVQDHYNLIDREFSSFLKTRVTSQAFLIREAQKAEQETPSPTHSDFPPTHLTT
;
A
#
# COMPACT_ATOMS: atom_id res chain seq x y z
N MET A 1 1.05 16.90 -34.56
CA MET A 1 0.31 16.06 -35.53
C MET A 1 -0.42 15.00 -34.71
N SER A 2 -1.70 14.68 -34.96
CA SER A 2 -2.38 13.66 -34.16
C SER A 2 -1.75 12.29 -34.41
N LYS A 3 -1.68 11.42 -33.38
CA LYS A 3 -1.13 10.07 -33.51
C LYS A 3 -1.84 9.25 -34.58
N GLU A 4 -3.14 9.48 -34.71
CA GLU A 4 -3.96 8.94 -35.80
C GLU A 4 -3.41 9.28 -37.19
N ALA A 5 -3.02 10.54 -37.43
CA ALA A 5 -2.46 10.96 -38.71
C ALA A 5 -1.08 10.34 -38.97
N ILE A 6 -0.26 10.19 -37.93
CA ILE A 6 1.06 9.54 -38.01
C ILE A 6 0.90 8.05 -38.34
N TYR A 7 0.05 7.34 -37.61
CA TYR A 7 -0.22 5.92 -37.83
C TYR A 7 -0.82 5.67 -39.21
N LYS A 8 -1.70 6.56 -39.69
CA LYS A 8 -2.25 6.49 -41.03
C LYS A 8 -1.17 6.63 -42.11
N GLY A 9 -0.25 7.60 -41.95
CA GLY A 9 0.89 7.77 -42.85
C GLY A 9 1.79 6.53 -42.90
N TRP A 10 2.26 6.06 -41.74
CA TRP A 10 3.11 4.87 -41.65
C TRP A 10 2.44 3.60 -42.16
N PHE A 11 1.14 3.43 -41.92
CA PHE A 11 0.39 2.29 -42.44
C PHE A 11 0.25 2.36 -43.96
N GLN A 12 0.03 3.55 -44.53
CA GLN A 12 0.02 3.74 -45.99
C GLN A 12 1.38 3.44 -46.61
N ASP A 13 2.48 3.89 -46.00
CA ASP A 13 3.84 3.62 -46.49
C ASP A 13 4.18 2.13 -46.46
N TRP A 14 3.74 1.43 -45.40
CA TRP A 14 3.94 -0.01 -45.24
C TRP A 14 3.07 -0.84 -46.19
N ARG A 15 1.75 -0.60 -46.21
CA ARG A 15 0.80 -1.45 -46.95
C ARG A 15 0.59 -1.04 -48.40
N ARG A 16 0.97 0.20 -48.76
CA ARG A 16 0.88 0.77 -50.11
C ARG A 16 -0.50 0.53 -50.73
N GLU A 17 -0.57 -0.10 -51.89
CA GLU A 17 -1.82 -0.42 -52.61
C GLU A 17 -2.81 -1.29 -51.82
N LYS A 18 -2.36 -1.97 -50.75
CA LYS A 18 -3.25 -2.75 -49.87
C LYS A 18 -3.87 -1.91 -48.75
N ALA A 19 -3.35 -0.72 -48.47
CA ALA A 19 -3.77 0.11 -47.33
C ALA A 19 -5.28 0.39 -47.36
N ASP A 20 -5.81 0.81 -48.52
CA ASP A 20 -7.23 1.13 -48.70
C ASP A 20 -8.15 -0.08 -48.46
N LYS A 21 -7.66 -1.30 -48.75
CA LYS A 21 -8.42 -2.56 -48.55
C LYS A 21 -8.34 -3.06 -47.11
N GLU A 22 -7.42 -2.53 -46.33
CA GLU A 22 -7.11 -2.93 -44.95
C GLU A 22 -7.46 -1.82 -43.93
N ASP A 23 -8.27 -0.84 -44.32
CA ASP A 23 -8.64 0.31 -43.47
C ASP A 23 -9.25 -0.13 -42.12
N ASN A 24 -10.02 -1.23 -42.11
CA ASN A 24 -10.55 -1.81 -40.87
C ASN A 24 -9.46 -2.34 -39.92
N CYS A 25 -8.31 -2.81 -40.43
CA CYS A 25 -7.17 -3.18 -39.58
C CYS A 25 -6.53 -1.94 -38.96
N LEU A 26 -6.36 -0.87 -39.74
CA LEU A 26 -5.84 0.41 -39.27
C LEU A 26 -6.77 1.06 -38.23
N ASN A 27 -8.07 1.08 -38.48
CA ASN A 27 -9.07 1.62 -37.54
C ASN A 27 -9.08 0.86 -36.20
N THR A 28 -8.92 -0.47 -36.24
CA THR A 28 -8.70 -1.26 -35.01
C THR A 28 -7.36 -0.91 -34.34
N ALA A 29 -6.27 -0.72 -35.10
CA ALA A 29 -4.97 -0.36 -34.52
C ALA A 29 -5.00 1.01 -33.82
N ILE A 30 -5.69 1.99 -34.41
CA ILE A 30 -5.90 3.32 -33.83
C ILE A 30 -6.74 3.23 -32.56
N LEU A 31 -7.79 2.40 -32.56
CA LEU A 31 -8.63 2.15 -31.38
C LEU A 31 -7.80 1.56 -30.23
N ILE A 32 -6.96 0.56 -30.52
CA ILE A 32 -6.06 -0.04 -29.52
C ILE A 32 -5.08 1.01 -29.00
N GLY A 33 -4.43 1.77 -29.89
CA GLY A 33 -3.48 2.80 -29.50
C GLY A 33 -4.09 3.88 -28.61
N SER A 34 -5.28 4.37 -28.96
CA SER A 34 -6.00 5.40 -28.19
C SER A 34 -6.32 4.96 -26.76
N TYR A 35 -6.55 3.66 -26.56
CA TYR A 35 -6.76 3.07 -25.25
C TYR A 35 -5.45 2.91 -24.48
N VAL A 36 -4.44 2.28 -25.11
CA VAL A 36 -3.14 1.96 -24.47
C VAL A 36 -2.39 3.21 -24.00
N GLU A 37 -2.53 4.33 -24.70
CA GLU A 37 -1.94 5.61 -24.28
C GLU A 37 -2.46 6.12 -22.95
N LYS A 38 -3.73 5.83 -22.63
CA LYS A 38 -4.39 6.32 -21.42
C LYS A 38 -4.32 5.30 -20.29
N ALA A 39 -4.28 4.01 -20.64
CA ALA A 39 -4.34 2.92 -19.69
C ALA A 39 -2.95 2.60 -19.09
N THR A 40 -2.93 2.38 -17.78
CA THR A 40 -1.83 1.75 -17.05
C THR A 40 -1.77 0.25 -17.36
N LEU A 41 -0.64 -0.40 -17.07
CA LEU A 41 -0.51 -1.84 -17.31
C LEU A 41 -1.54 -2.66 -16.50
N ASP A 42 -1.83 -2.25 -15.27
CA ASP A 42 -2.79 -2.98 -14.42
C ASP A 42 -4.24 -2.78 -14.88
N GLU A 43 -4.60 -1.61 -15.42
CA GLU A 43 -5.89 -1.39 -16.10
C GLU A 43 -6.01 -2.28 -17.34
N ILE A 44 -4.96 -2.33 -18.19
CA ILE A 44 -4.93 -3.25 -19.35
C ILE A 44 -5.13 -4.70 -18.90
N LYS A 45 -4.52 -5.12 -17.79
CA LYS A 45 -4.69 -6.48 -17.26
C LYS A 45 -6.12 -6.76 -16.78
N ALA A 46 -6.73 -5.80 -16.11
CA ALA A 46 -8.11 -5.91 -15.62
C ALA A 46 -9.10 -5.96 -16.79
N ASP A 47 -8.92 -5.07 -17.76
CA ASP A 47 -9.80 -4.92 -18.91
C ASP A 47 -9.69 -6.07 -19.91
N PHE A 48 -8.57 -6.80 -19.92
CA PHE A 48 -8.32 -7.96 -20.78
C PHE A 48 -8.18 -9.27 -19.97
N HIS A 49 -8.87 -9.39 -18.84
CA HIS A 49 -8.80 -10.60 -18.01
C HIS A 49 -9.38 -11.85 -18.68
N ASP A 50 -10.40 -11.68 -19.53
CA ASP A 50 -11.00 -12.75 -20.33
C ASP A 50 -11.50 -12.26 -21.71
N HIS A 51 -12.06 -13.20 -22.48
CA HIS A 51 -12.57 -12.96 -23.83
C HIS A 51 -13.98 -12.36 -23.87
N ASP A 52 -14.67 -12.31 -22.73
CA ASP A 52 -16.01 -11.73 -22.59
C ASP A 52 -15.94 -10.26 -22.13
N SER A 53 -14.75 -9.78 -21.81
CA SER A 53 -14.50 -8.40 -21.41
C SER A 53 -15.01 -7.37 -22.43
N PRO A 54 -15.65 -6.28 -21.97
CA PRO A 54 -16.23 -5.26 -22.86
C PRO A 54 -15.23 -4.65 -23.85
N LEU A 55 -14.00 -4.37 -23.40
CA LEU A 55 -12.96 -3.79 -24.24
C LEU A 55 -12.42 -4.77 -25.28
N PHE A 56 -12.31 -6.06 -24.94
CA PHE A 56 -11.97 -7.08 -25.93
C PHE A 56 -13.07 -7.17 -27.00
N ALA A 57 -14.34 -7.15 -26.61
CA ALA A 57 -15.47 -7.09 -27.54
C ALA A 57 -15.43 -5.83 -28.42
N GLU A 58 -15.15 -4.67 -27.84
CA GLU A 58 -15.02 -3.38 -28.54
C GLU A 58 -13.92 -3.42 -29.61
N PHE A 59 -12.78 -4.06 -29.35
CA PHE A 59 -11.71 -4.20 -30.35
C PHE A 59 -12.10 -5.05 -31.57
N ALA A 60 -13.23 -5.77 -31.53
CA ALA A 60 -13.82 -6.41 -32.71
C ALA A 60 -14.82 -5.54 -33.48
N ARG A 61 -15.01 -4.25 -33.12
CA ARG A 61 -15.92 -3.32 -33.80
C ARG A 61 -15.77 -3.31 -35.33
N TYR A 62 -14.55 -3.43 -35.84
CA TYR A 62 -14.26 -3.46 -37.29
C TYR A 62 -14.01 -4.87 -37.85
N GLY A 63 -14.28 -5.92 -37.07
CA GLY A 63 -14.14 -7.33 -37.48
C GLY A 63 -12.70 -7.80 -37.74
N LYS A 64 -11.69 -6.99 -37.41
CA LYS A 64 -10.27 -7.24 -37.70
C LYS A 64 -9.38 -7.25 -36.46
N ARG A 65 -9.89 -7.63 -35.29
CA ARG A 65 -9.19 -7.59 -33.98
C ARG A 65 -7.74 -8.08 -34.04
N THR A 66 -7.50 -9.30 -34.50
CA THR A 66 -6.16 -9.92 -34.54
C THR A 66 -5.20 -9.19 -35.48
N TYR A 67 -5.67 -8.83 -36.69
CA TYR A 67 -4.84 -8.10 -37.66
C TYR A 67 -4.60 -6.65 -37.22
N GLY A 68 -5.59 -6.00 -36.62
CA GLY A 68 -5.43 -4.67 -36.04
C GLY A 68 -4.49 -4.65 -34.84
N ALA A 69 -4.46 -5.71 -34.02
CA ALA A 69 -3.48 -5.87 -32.96
C ALA A 69 -2.05 -6.00 -33.52
N LEU A 70 -1.84 -6.84 -34.54
CA LEU A 70 -0.54 -6.96 -35.22
C LEU A 70 -0.12 -5.63 -35.85
N ALA A 71 -1.03 -4.93 -36.53
CA ALA A 71 -0.77 -3.61 -37.08
C ALA A 71 -0.40 -2.59 -35.99
N PHE A 72 -1.09 -2.60 -34.86
CA PHE A 72 -0.77 -1.76 -33.70
C PHE A 72 0.62 -2.07 -33.14
N GLY A 73 0.93 -3.34 -32.90
CA GLY A 73 2.24 -3.76 -32.40
C GLY A 73 3.37 -3.34 -33.33
N ARG A 74 3.20 -3.51 -34.64
CA ARG A 74 4.16 -3.05 -35.65
C ARG A 74 4.35 -1.54 -35.59
N LEU A 75 3.26 -0.77 -35.61
CA LEU A 75 3.31 0.70 -35.61
C LEU A 75 3.93 1.25 -34.32
N GLY A 76 3.63 0.65 -33.16
CA GLY A 76 4.22 1.05 -31.88
C GLY A 76 5.72 0.72 -31.76
N VAL A 77 6.16 -0.42 -32.30
CA VAL A 77 7.60 -0.73 -32.40
C VAL A 77 8.31 0.21 -33.37
N TYR A 78 7.67 0.52 -34.51
CA TYR A 78 8.19 1.47 -35.49
C TYR A 78 8.29 2.90 -34.92
N GLU A 79 7.29 3.33 -34.14
CA GLU A 79 7.29 4.61 -33.41
C GLU A 79 8.53 4.76 -32.52
N TYR A 80 8.83 3.74 -31.73
CA TYR A 80 10.03 3.71 -30.90
C TYR A 80 11.32 3.73 -31.74
N MET A 81 11.36 2.95 -32.82
CA MET A 81 12.53 2.86 -33.70
C MET A 81 12.87 4.21 -34.37
N GLU A 82 11.86 4.99 -34.76
CA GLU A 82 12.04 6.34 -35.32
C GLU A 82 12.60 7.33 -34.29
N CYS A 83 12.40 7.07 -33.00
CA CYS A 83 12.93 7.90 -31.91
C CYS A 83 14.38 7.58 -31.54
N LEU A 84 14.93 6.47 -32.07
CA LEU A 84 16.32 6.08 -31.82
C LEU A 84 17.31 6.92 -32.63
N GLN A 85 18.40 7.31 -31.97
CA GLN A 85 19.53 8.00 -32.61
C GLN A 85 20.10 7.19 -33.78
N SER A 86 20.65 7.87 -34.79
CA SER A 86 21.24 7.23 -35.97
C SER A 86 22.42 6.29 -35.65
N SER A 87 23.04 6.44 -34.47
CA SER A 87 24.11 5.59 -33.96
C SER A 87 23.64 4.26 -33.35
N ALA A 88 22.34 4.10 -33.05
CA ALA A 88 21.77 2.90 -32.43
C ALA A 88 21.52 1.76 -33.44
N VAL A 89 22.53 1.43 -34.25
CA VAL A 89 22.42 0.51 -35.39
C VAL A 89 22.01 -0.90 -34.96
N GLU A 90 22.63 -1.43 -33.90
CA GLU A 90 22.34 -2.79 -33.40
C GLU A 90 20.92 -2.90 -32.81
N GLU A 91 20.45 -1.86 -32.12
CA GLU A 91 19.09 -1.82 -31.58
C GLU A 91 18.04 -1.75 -32.70
N LYS A 92 18.26 -0.89 -33.71
CA LYS A 92 17.40 -0.80 -34.90
C LYS A 92 17.36 -2.12 -35.66
N GLU A 93 18.46 -2.87 -35.73
CA GLU A 93 18.48 -4.19 -36.36
C GLU A 93 17.60 -5.21 -35.64
N LEU A 94 17.63 -5.24 -34.30
CA LEU A 94 16.75 -6.10 -33.50
C LEU A 94 15.28 -5.71 -33.64
N LEU A 95 14.96 -4.42 -33.58
CA LEU A 95 13.58 -3.94 -33.74
C LEU A 95 13.04 -4.22 -35.16
N ASN A 96 13.89 -4.12 -36.19
CA ASN A 96 13.52 -4.53 -37.54
C ASN A 96 13.18 -6.02 -37.60
N LYS A 97 13.94 -6.89 -36.94
CA LYS A 97 13.61 -8.33 -36.85
C LYS A 97 12.28 -8.59 -36.11
N VAL A 98 11.95 -7.77 -35.11
CA VAL A 98 10.61 -7.79 -34.45
C VAL A 98 9.53 -7.40 -35.45
N ILE A 99 9.72 -6.31 -36.19
CA ILE A 99 8.79 -5.83 -37.23
C ILE A 99 8.61 -6.89 -38.33
N GLU A 100 9.70 -7.47 -38.84
CA GLU A 100 9.65 -8.53 -39.87
C GLU A 100 8.87 -9.76 -39.39
N SER A 101 9.00 -10.11 -38.11
CA SER A 101 8.24 -11.21 -37.52
C SER A 101 6.74 -10.89 -37.44
N ILE A 102 6.39 -9.66 -37.06
CA ILE A 102 5.00 -9.18 -37.04
C ILE A 102 4.43 -9.09 -38.46
N ASP A 103 5.18 -8.56 -39.43
CA ASP A 103 4.82 -8.48 -40.84
C ASP A 103 4.57 -9.87 -41.41
N GLY A 104 5.45 -10.83 -41.09
CA GLY A 104 5.30 -12.22 -41.47
C GLY A 104 4.03 -12.88 -40.91
N LEU A 105 3.65 -12.53 -39.68
CA LEU A 105 2.39 -12.99 -39.06
C LEU A 105 1.16 -12.29 -39.65
N TYR A 106 1.29 -11.02 -40.03
CA TYR A 106 0.23 -10.24 -40.65
C TYR A 106 -0.07 -10.71 -42.08
N ASP A 107 0.95 -10.91 -42.91
CA ASP A 107 0.78 -11.26 -44.33
C ASP A 107 0.50 -12.74 -44.56
N ASN A 108 1.03 -13.64 -43.74
CA ASN A 108 0.83 -15.08 -43.89
C ASN A 108 0.73 -15.79 -42.53
N PRO A 109 -0.42 -15.68 -41.84
CA PRO A 109 -0.63 -16.20 -40.50
C PRO A 109 -0.71 -17.73 -40.43
N THR A 110 -0.79 -18.42 -41.57
CA THR A 110 -0.95 -19.89 -41.67
C THR A 110 0.35 -20.63 -41.99
N SER A 111 1.39 -19.95 -42.45
CA SER A 111 2.66 -20.56 -42.86
C SER A 111 3.81 -20.11 -41.97
N GLY A 112 4.55 -21.08 -41.41
CA GLY A 112 5.72 -20.80 -40.57
C GLY A 112 5.38 -20.04 -39.28
N THR A 113 4.13 -20.11 -38.82
CA THR A 113 3.61 -19.31 -37.69
C THR A 113 4.38 -19.54 -36.41
N LEU A 114 4.70 -20.80 -36.08
CA LEU A 114 5.49 -21.13 -34.90
C LEU A 114 6.90 -20.54 -34.99
N GLU A 115 7.59 -20.74 -36.10
CA GLU A 115 8.94 -20.20 -36.32
C GLU A 115 8.97 -18.67 -36.24
N LYS A 116 7.99 -17.99 -36.83
CA LYS A 116 7.85 -16.52 -36.76
C LYS A 116 7.60 -16.04 -35.35
N ILE A 117 6.83 -16.77 -34.56
CA ILE A 117 6.53 -16.44 -33.17
C ILE A 117 7.73 -16.73 -32.28
N GLU A 118 8.40 -17.87 -32.44
CA GLU A 118 9.62 -18.18 -31.71
C GLU A 118 10.70 -17.15 -32.01
N THR A 119 10.80 -16.72 -33.27
CA THR A 119 11.69 -15.62 -33.69
C THR A 119 11.28 -14.31 -33.03
N LEU A 120 9.99 -13.95 -33.07
CA LEU A 120 9.47 -12.75 -32.40
C LEU A 120 9.82 -12.75 -30.90
N ILE A 121 9.56 -13.87 -30.22
CA ILE A 121 9.81 -14.02 -28.78
C ILE A 121 11.31 -13.90 -28.50
N LYS A 122 12.14 -14.62 -29.25
CA LYS A 122 13.60 -14.60 -29.06
C LYS A 122 14.17 -13.21 -29.29
N VAL A 123 13.85 -12.59 -30.42
CA VAL A 123 14.37 -11.27 -30.80
C VAL A 123 13.86 -10.19 -29.85
N PHE A 124 12.60 -10.27 -29.45
CA PHE A 124 12.07 -9.34 -28.47
C PHE A 124 12.76 -9.50 -27.12
N ASN A 125 12.95 -10.72 -26.61
CA ASN A 125 13.72 -10.96 -25.39
C ASN A 125 15.16 -10.44 -25.50
N ASP A 126 15.83 -10.67 -26.64
CA ASP A 126 17.18 -10.13 -26.88
C ASP A 126 17.19 -8.59 -26.82
N TRP A 127 16.16 -7.93 -27.35
CA TRP A 127 16.00 -6.48 -27.25
C TRP A 127 15.76 -6.04 -25.80
N ILE A 128 14.90 -6.75 -25.06
CA ILE A 128 14.62 -6.50 -23.64
C ILE A 128 15.90 -6.53 -22.80
N GLU A 129 16.69 -7.58 -22.96
CA GLU A 129 17.88 -7.82 -22.14
C GLU A 129 19.00 -6.84 -22.49
N LYS A 130 19.17 -6.51 -23.78
CA LYS A 130 20.32 -5.73 -24.25
C LYS A 130 20.10 -4.23 -24.27
N PHE A 131 18.87 -3.75 -24.48
CA PHE A 131 18.61 -2.34 -24.83
C PHE A 131 17.56 -1.63 -23.99
N ALA A 132 16.59 -2.34 -23.41
CA ALA A 132 15.47 -1.71 -22.70
C ALA A 132 15.87 -0.77 -21.54
N GLU A 133 17.04 -0.98 -20.91
CA GLU A 133 17.53 -0.11 -19.83
C GLU A 133 18.49 0.99 -20.29
N LYS A 134 18.96 0.94 -21.55
CA LYS A 134 19.99 1.84 -22.07
C LYS A 134 19.43 3.11 -22.70
N ASN A 135 18.13 3.13 -23.04
CA ASN A 135 17.51 4.29 -23.65
C ASN A 135 17.08 5.31 -22.57
N PRO A 136 17.53 6.58 -22.66
CA PRO A 136 17.14 7.63 -21.72
C PRO A 136 15.64 7.97 -21.80
N ASN A 137 14.96 7.73 -22.94
CA ASN A 137 13.54 7.98 -23.08
C ASN A 137 12.69 6.76 -22.67
N ARG A 138 12.50 6.61 -21.36
CA ARG A 138 11.80 5.47 -20.76
C ARG A 138 10.33 5.38 -21.12
N GLU A 139 9.66 6.52 -21.31
CA GLU A 139 8.25 6.55 -21.72
C GLU A 139 8.06 5.87 -23.08
N GLN A 140 8.95 6.16 -24.03
CA GLN A 140 8.92 5.54 -25.35
C GLN A 140 9.21 4.03 -25.30
N VAL A 141 10.15 3.61 -24.44
CA VAL A 141 10.43 2.19 -24.20
C VAL A 141 9.19 1.49 -23.62
N ILE A 142 8.53 2.09 -22.63
CA ILE A 142 7.30 1.56 -22.01
C ILE A 142 6.17 1.46 -23.04
N ASN A 143 6.02 2.44 -23.94
CA ASN A 143 5.01 2.42 -24.99
C ASN A 143 5.28 1.31 -26.03
N ALA A 144 6.54 1.06 -26.40
CA ALA A 144 6.92 -0.08 -27.23
C ALA A 144 6.57 -1.41 -26.55
N PHE A 145 6.85 -1.51 -25.24
CA PHE A 145 6.48 -2.67 -24.44
C PHE A 145 4.98 -2.91 -24.36
N LYS A 146 4.18 -1.87 -24.08
CA LYS A 146 2.72 -1.97 -24.08
C LYS A 146 2.20 -2.39 -25.45
N SER A 147 2.83 -1.95 -26.53
CA SER A 147 2.45 -2.31 -27.90
C SER A 147 2.59 -3.82 -28.15
N ILE A 148 3.74 -4.39 -27.81
CA ILE A 148 3.97 -5.85 -27.92
C ILE A 148 3.11 -6.63 -26.92
N TYR A 149 2.96 -6.12 -25.69
CA TYR A 149 2.09 -6.71 -24.68
C TYR A 149 0.66 -6.90 -25.20
N MET A 150 0.09 -5.88 -25.84
CA MET A 150 -1.26 -5.98 -26.41
C MET A 150 -1.37 -7.03 -27.52
N VAL A 151 -0.35 -7.17 -28.37
CA VAL A 151 -0.33 -8.23 -29.39
C VAL A 151 -0.38 -9.60 -28.71
N LEU A 152 0.50 -9.83 -27.74
CA LEU A 152 0.60 -11.08 -27.01
C LEU A 152 -0.67 -11.38 -26.21
N LYS A 153 -1.27 -10.37 -25.60
CA LYS A 153 -2.48 -10.51 -24.79
C LYS A 153 -3.70 -10.84 -25.63
N ILE A 154 -3.86 -10.18 -26.78
CA ILE A 154 -4.93 -10.50 -27.73
C ILE A 154 -4.72 -11.89 -28.33
N ALA A 155 -3.47 -12.27 -28.62
CA ALA A 155 -3.14 -13.62 -29.08
C ALA A 155 -3.51 -14.67 -28.01
N ASP A 156 -3.11 -14.47 -26.76
CA ASP A 156 -3.43 -15.35 -25.63
C ASP A 156 -4.95 -15.55 -25.47
N LEU A 157 -5.71 -14.45 -25.40
CA LEU A 157 -7.18 -14.50 -25.30
C LEU A 157 -7.83 -15.20 -26.49
N THR A 158 -7.33 -14.94 -27.70
CA THR A 158 -7.83 -15.58 -28.93
C THR A 158 -7.55 -17.07 -28.91
N LEU A 159 -6.36 -17.50 -28.48
CA LEU A 159 -5.98 -18.92 -28.37
C LEU A 159 -6.80 -19.64 -27.30
N ASN A 160 -7.02 -18.99 -26.16
CA ASN A 160 -7.84 -19.53 -25.08
C ASN A 160 -9.29 -19.77 -25.54
N ASN A 161 -9.82 -18.90 -26.39
CA ASN A 161 -11.19 -18.96 -26.90
C ASN A 161 -11.35 -19.74 -28.24
N LEU A 162 -10.31 -20.36 -28.78
CA LEU A 162 -10.46 -21.16 -30.00
C LEU A 162 -11.40 -22.36 -29.75
N PRO A 163 -12.40 -22.60 -30.62
CA PRO A 163 -13.21 -23.82 -30.57
C PRO A 163 -12.32 -25.06 -30.58
N THR A 164 -12.66 -26.06 -29.78
CA THR A 164 -11.80 -27.24 -29.55
C THR A 164 -11.44 -27.96 -30.85
N LEU A 165 -12.34 -27.93 -31.85
CA LEU A 165 -12.12 -28.51 -33.18
C LEU A 165 -11.04 -27.75 -34.00
N LEU A 166 -10.97 -26.43 -33.87
CA LEU A 166 -9.91 -25.58 -34.44
C LEU A 166 -8.59 -25.76 -33.70
N LYS A 167 -8.63 -25.93 -32.36
CA LYS A 167 -7.44 -26.28 -31.57
C LYS A 167 -6.83 -27.62 -32.03
N MET A 168 -7.63 -28.59 -32.47
CA MET A 168 -7.11 -29.86 -33.00
C MET A 168 -6.48 -29.76 -34.38
N THR A 169 -7.07 -28.96 -35.28
CA THR A 169 -6.49 -28.74 -36.60
C THR A 169 -5.21 -27.91 -36.53
N VAL A 170 -5.16 -26.93 -35.61
CA VAL A 170 -3.97 -26.13 -35.37
C VAL A 170 -2.90 -26.93 -34.61
N ASN A 171 -3.26 -27.84 -33.69
CA ASN A 171 -2.30 -28.74 -33.00
C ASN A 171 -1.56 -29.71 -33.93
N ARG A 172 -2.08 -29.96 -35.14
CA ARG A 172 -1.40 -30.76 -36.17
C ARG A 172 -0.31 -29.99 -36.91
N ILE A 173 -0.31 -28.65 -36.81
CA ILE A 173 0.59 -27.75 -37.53
C ILE A 173 1.55 -27.05 -36.54
N VAL A 174 1.08 -26.75 -35.32
CA VAL A 174 1.82 -26.06 -34.26
C VAL A 174 1.40 -26.64 -32.91
N ASN A 175 2.33 -26.97 -32.00
CA ASN A 175 1.97 -27.38 -30.64
C ASN A 175 1.43 -26.19 -29.85
N ILE A 176 0.11 -26.07 -29.77
CA ILE A 176 -0.61 -24.93 -29.16
C ILE A 176 -0.27 -24.77 -27.69
N ASN A 177 0.00 -25.86 -26.98
CA ASN A 177 0.32 -25.79 -25.54
C ASN A 177 1.70 -25.16 -25.33
N VAL A 178 2.70 -25.57 -26.11
CA VAL A 178 4.04 -24.95 -26.08
C VAL A 178 3.97 -23.49 -26.50
N PHE A 179 3.21 -23.19 -27.56
CA PHE A 179 3.00 -21.83 -28.01
C PHE A 179 2.31 -20.96 -26.96
N HIS A 180 1.29 -21.48 -26.27
CA HIS A 180 0.60 -20.77 -25.20
C HIS A 180 1.49 -20.54 -23.98
N GLU A 181 2.32 -21.52 -23.58
CA GLU A 181 3.31 -21.36 -22.52
C GLU A 181 4.35 -20.28 -22.87
N GLN A 182 4.84 -20.28 -24.10
CA GLN A 182 5.79 -19.29 -24.61
C GLN A 182 5.22 -17.86 -24.63
N VAL A 183 3.98 -17.69 -25.07
CA VAL A 183 3.28 -16.39 -25.03
C VAL A 183 3.08 -15.92 -23.60
N LYS A 184 2.74 -16.84 -22.69
CA LYS A 184 2.55 -16.52 -21.27
C LYS A 184 3.87 -16.11 -20.59
N ASP A 185 4.94 -16.84 -20.82
CA ASP A 185 6.28 -16.48 -20.29
C ASP A 185 6.70 -15.09 -20.78
N LEU A 186 6.48 -14.78 -22.06
CA LEU A 186 6.81 -13.47 -22.61
C LEU A 186 5.93 -12.34 -22.05
N LEU A 187 4.64 -12.60 -21.84
CA LEU A 187 3.74 -11.67 -21.14
C LEU A 187 4.28 -11.37 -19.75
N ASP A 188 4.57 -12.40 -18.95
CA ASP A 188 5.07 -12.25 -17.57
C ASP A 188 6.41 -11.47 -17.54
N ARG A 189 7.34 -11.77 -18.46
CA ARG A 189 8.61 -11.01 -18.60
C ARG A 189 8.38 -9.55 -18.99
N THR A 190 7.49 -9.30 -19.94
CA THR A 190 7.14 -7.95 -20.40
C THR A 190 6.54 -7.14 -19.24
N GLU A 191 5.64 -7.73 -18.46
CA GLU A 191 5.05 -7.10 -17.29
C GLU A 191 6.10 -6.75 -16.23
N ASN A 192 6.98 -7.70 -15.90
CA ASN A 192 8.05 -7.48 -14.93
C ASN A 192 8.99 -6.35 -15.37
N LYS A 193 9.28 -6.26 -16.68
CA LYS A 193 10.16 -5.21 -17.20
C LYS A 193 9.49 -3.84 -17.22
N ILE A 194 8.22 -3.74 -17.64
CA ILE A 194 7.44 -2.49 -17.56
C ILE A 194 7.41 -2.00 -16.12
N ARG A 195 7.15 -2.88 -15.15
CA ARG A 195 7.14 -2.53 -13.72
C ARG A 195 8.49 -2.01 -13.25
N SER A 196 9.58 -2.73 -13.57
CA SER A 196 10.94 -2.31 -13.22
C SER A 196 11.31 -0.94 -13.80
N LEU A 197 10.98 -0.68 -15.07
CA LEU A 197 11.26 0.59 -15.73
C LEU A 197 10.40 1.74 -15.19
N THR A 198 9.14 1.46 -14.83
CA THR A 198 8.23 2.45 -14.23
C THR A 198 8.72 2.88 -12.84
N VAL A 199 9.17 1.91 -12.02
CA VAL A 199 9.76 2.19 -10.70
C VAL A 199 11.05 3.00 -10.83
N LYS A 200 11.96 2.59 -11.73
CA LYS A 200 13.20 3.34 -11.99
C LYS A 200 12.92 4.76 -12.50
N ALA A 201 11.92 4.95 -13.38
CA ALA A 201 11.54 6.28 -13.88
C ALA A 201 11.03 7.18 -12.75
N ALA A 202 10.17 6.65 -11.87
CA ALA A 202 9.71 7.36 -10.68
C ALA A 202 10.84 7.70 -9.70
N GLN A 203 11.94 6.94 -9.70
CA GLN A 203 13.12 7.19 -8.87
C GLN A 203 14.12 8.19 -9.50
N GLU A 204 14.22 8.25 -10.82
CA GLU A 204 15.17 9.14 -11.52
C GLU A 204 14.61 10.53 -11.82
N ASP A 205 13.29 10.70 -11.96
CA ASP A 205 12.66 12.03 -11.95
C ASP A 205 12.87 12.77 -10.62
N SER A 206 13.32 12.06 -9.58
CA SER A 206 13.79 12.59 -8.29
C SER A 206 15.23 13.12 -8.32
N SER A 207 16.01 12.80 -9.37
CA SER A 207 17.44 13.16 -9.47
C SER A 207 17.70 14.48 -10.19
N SER A 208 16.68 15.10 -10.80
CA SER A 208 16.76 16.50 -11.26
C SER A 208 16.42 17.47 -10.12
N GLY A 209 17.39 17.71 -9.24
CA GLY A 209 17.60 19.03 -8.65
C GLY A 209 16.52 19.64 -7.75
N VAL A 210 15.88 18.87 -6.87
CA VAL A 210 15.41 19.37 -5.56
C VAL A 210 15.56 18.22 -4.58
N ILE A 211 16.20 18.45 -3.43
CA ILE A 211 16.34 17.47 -2.34
C ILE A 211 14.92 17.08 -1.90
N GLY A 212 14.40 15.99 -2.48
CA GLY A 212 13.15 15.35 -2.11
C GLY A 212 13.44 14.10 -1.29
N PRO A 213 12.52 13.72 -0.38
CA PRO A 213 12.69 12.56 0.48
C PRO A 213 12.87 11.26 -0.31
N ALA A 214 13.90 10.48 0.01
CA ALA A 214 14.32 9.27 -0.69
C ALA A 214 13.58 8.00 -0.23
N THR A 215 12.95 8.05 0.95
CA THR A 215 12.29 6.89 1.58
C THR A 215 10.81 7.17 1.88
N ILE A 216 10.02 6.09 2.02
CA ILE A 216 8.60 6.18 2.42
C ILE A 216 8.47 6.93 3.75
N ALA A 217 9.35 6.62 4.72
CA ALA A 217 9.39 7.29 6.01
C ALA A 217 9.63 8.80 5.88
N GLU A 218 10.57 9.22 5.04
CA GLU A 218 10.87 10.65 4.84
C GLU A 218 9.72 11.39 4.14
N HIS A 219 9.03 10.77 3.18
CA HIS A 219 7.84 11.34 2.55
C HIS A 219 6.72 11.54 3.57
N LEU A 220 6.49 10.54 4.41
CA LEU A 220 5.50 10.60 5.47
C LEU A 220 5.87 11.65 6.54
N HIS A 221 7.16 11.78 6.85
CA HIS A 221 7.68 12.82 7.73
C HIS A 221 7.49 14.23 7.13
N ALA A 222 7.68 14.41 5.83
CA ALA A 222 7.44 15.69 5.15
C ALA A 222 5.98 16.15 5.27
N ILE A 223 5.03 15.22 5.23
CA ILE A 223 3.61 15.52 5.46
C ILE A 223 3.38 15.95 6.92
N ASN A 224 3.97 15.25 7.89
CA ASN A 224 3.91 15.63 9.31
C ASN A 224 4.47 17.04 9.55
N LEU A 225 5.58 17.38 8.91
CA LEU A 225 6.18 18.72 8.97
C LEU A 225 5.25 19.81 8.40
N THR A 226 4.43 19.47 7.41
CA THR A 226 3.45 20.42 6.85
C THR A 226 2.35 20.74 7.86
N ILE A 227 1.87 19.74 8.61
CA ILE A 227 0.91 19.94 9.71
C ILE A 227 1.53 20.88 10.77
N LEU A 228 2.79 20.65 11.13
CA LEU A 228 3.50 21.47 12.13
C LEU A 228 3.73 22.91 11.68
N LYS A 229 3.91 23.16 10.38
CA LYS A 229 4.10 24.51 9.84
C LYS A 229 2.80 25.32 9.74
N THR A 230 1.64 24.72 9.97
CA THR A 230 0.32 25.38 9.86
C THR A 230 0.02 26.27 11.07
N ARG A 231 0.48 27.53 11.03
CA ARG A 231 0.38 28.48 12.17
C ARG A 231 -1.03 28.90 12.58
N GLU A 232 -2.05 28.61 11.76
CA GLU A 232 -3.45 28.89 12.10
C GLU A 232 -3.99 28.01 13.23
N ILE A 233 -3.34 26.87 13.48
CA ILE A 233 -3.72 25.89 14.50
C ILE A 233 -2.77 26.06 15.71
N PRO A 234 -3.28 26.05 16.95
CA PRO A 234 -2.43 26.07 18.15
C PRO A 234 -1.36 24.97 18.13
N LEU A 235 -0.15 25.27 18.60
CA LEU A 235 0.99 24.34 18.58
C LEU A 235 0.63 22.99 19.19
N MET A 236 -0.01 23.00 20.36
CA MET A 236 -0.47 21.80 21.06
C MET A 236 -1.38 20.91 20.19
N THR A 237 -2.33 21.51 19.47
CA THR A 237 -3.23 20.79 18.57
C THR A 237 -2.49 20.25 17.35
N ARG A 238 -1.50 20.97 16.81
CA ARG A 238 -0.67 20.47 15.70
C ARG A 238 0.14 19.25 16.11
N VAL A 239 0.81 19.30 17.26
CA VAL A 239 1.63 18.19 17.77
C VAL A 239 0.75 16.97 18.04
N MET A 240 -0.42 17.14 18.66
CA MET A 240 -1.40 16.06 18.86
C MET A 240 -1.86 15.43 17.53
N LEU A 241 -2.13 16.24 16.50
CA LEU A 241 -2.52 15.77 15.17
C LEU A 241 -1.41 14.94 14.52
N VAL A 242 -0.15 15.38 14.63
CA VAL A 242 1.01 14.64 14.13
C VAL A 242 1.15 13.31 14.87
N GLN A 243 1.11 13.31 16.20
CA GLN A 243 1.19 12.10 17.02
C GLN A 243 0.10 11.08 16.65
N GLN A 244 -1.16 11.53 16.56
CA GLN A 244 -2.29 10.68 16.19
C GLN A 244 -2.11 10.11 14.77
N ARG A 245 -1.63 10.93 13.84
CA ARG A 245 -1.34 10.51 12.46
C ARG A 245 -0.24 9.47 12.42
N THR A 246 0.91 9.71 13.05
CA THR A 246 2.06 8.80 13.10
C THR A 246 1.64 7.44 13.67
N SER A 247 0.92 7.42 14.80
CA SER A 247 0.41 6.18 15.41
C SER A 247 -0.55 5.41 14.50
N ASN A 248 -1.47 6.11 13.83
CA ASN A 248 -2.38 5.48 12.88
C ASN A 248 -1.63 4.94 11.65
N MET A 249 -0.54 5.58 11.25
CA MET A 249 0.21 5.24 10.06
C MET A 249 1.07 3.99 10.25
N VAL A 250 1.70 3.83 11.42
CA VAL A 250 2.41 2.58 11.78
C VAL A 250 1.47 1.38 11.66
N LYS A 251 0.26 1.50 12.23
CA LYS A 251 -0.77 0.45 12.15
C LYS A 251 -1.26 0.22 10.71
N ALA A 252 -1.43 1.30 9.95
CA ALA A 252 -1.89 1.24 8.57
C ALA A 252 -0.87 0.53 7.66
N LEU A 253 0.43 0.84 7.79
CA LEU A 253 1.51 0.19 7.04
C LEU A 253 1.59 -1.31 7.34
N ALA A 254 1.54 -1.71 8.62
CA ALA A 254 1.52 -3.11 9.00
C ALA A 254 0.30 -3.85 8.41
N SER A 255 -0.89 -3.26 8.54
CA SER A 255 -2.12 -3.84 7.95
C SER A 255 -2.06 -3.93 6.43
N PHE A 256 -1.39 -2.98 5.77
CA PHE A 256 -1.23 -2.96 4.33
C PHE A 256 -0.32 -4.09 3.84
N ASP A 257 0.77 -4.36 4.54
CA ASP A 257 1.67 -5.46 4.23
C ASP A 257 0.98 -6.83 4.42
N GLU A 258 0.23 -7.01 5.51
CA GLU A 258 -0.60 -8.20 5.73
C GLU A 258 -1.62 -8.44 4.61
N LEU A 259 -2.26 -7.37 4.12
CA LEU A 259 -3.20 -7.44 3.01
C LEU A 259 -2.50 -7.81 1.69
N ARG A 260 -1.29 -7.30 1.44
CA ARG A 260 -0.47 -7.70 0.28
C ARG A 260 -0.09 -9.17 0.35
N GLY A 261 0.39 -9.64 1.50
CA GLY A 261 0.70 -11.06 1.70
C GLY A 261 -0.53 -11.96 1.51
N SER A 262 -1.70 -11.51 1.98
CA SER A 262 -2.98 -12.21 1.76
C SER A 262 -3.35 -12.28 0.28
N LEU A 263 -3.13 -11.21 -0.49
CA LEU A 263 -3.40 -11.16 -1.92
C LEU A 263 -2.48 -12.11 -2.70
N GLU A 264 -1.18 -12.14 -2.38
CA GLU A 264 -0.23 -13.09 -2.97
C GLU A 264 -0.61 -14.54 -2.67
N LEU A 265 -1.01 -14.83 -1.43
CA LEU A 265 -1.47 -16.15 -1.03
C LEU A 265 -2.73 -16.57 -1.81
N LEU A 266 -3.72 -15.69 -1.93
CA LEU A 266 -4.94 -15.95 -2.70
C LEU A 266 -4.64 -16.15 -4.19
N ALA A 267 -3.73 -15.36 -4.76
CA ALA A 267 -3.30 -15.51 -6.15
C ALA A 267 -2.64 -16.88 -6.39
N LYS A 268 -1.78 -17.32 -5.47
CA LYS A 268 -1.16 -18.66 -5.51
C LYS A 268 -2.18 -19.79 -5.40
N LYS A 269 -3.16 -19.67 -4.50
CA LYS A 269 -4.29 -20.62 -4.39
C LYS A 269 -5.09 -20.69 -5.69
N LYS A 270 -5.36 -19.54 -6.32
CA LYS A 270 -6.06 -19.46 -7.61
C LYS A 270 -5.25 -20.13 -8.72
N GLU A 271 -3.94 -19.93 -8.75
CA GLU A 271 -3.05 -20.61 -9.69
C GLU A 271 -3.05 -22.14 -9.50
N ASN A 272 -2.95 -22.62 -8.25
CA ASN A 272 -3.00 -24.05 -7.92
C ASN A 272 -4.32 -24.70 -8.36
N ALA A 273 -5.45 -24.04 -8.09
CA ALA A 273 -6.77 -24.50 -8.54
C ALA A 273 -6.90 -24.51 -10.07
N ALA A 274 -6.37 -23.49 -10.76
CA ALA A 274 -6.36 -23.45 -12.23
C ALA A 274 -5.46 -24.54 -12.83
N LYS A 275 -4.31 -24.84 -12.22
CA LYS A 275 -3.45 -25.98 -12.59
C LYS A 275 -4.17 -27.31 -12.43
N LEU A 276 -4.89 -27.50 -11.33
CA LEU A 276 -5.69 -28.71 -11.09
C LEU A 276 -6.81 -28.87 -12.12
N LEU A 277 -7.53 -27.79 -12.45
CA LEU A 277 -8.56 -27.79 -13.49
C LEU A 277 -7.98 -28.16 -14.86
N ARG A 278 -6.86 -27.53 -15.23
CA ARG A 278 -6.18 -27.81 -16.51
C ARG A 278 -5.74 -29.28 -16.57
N ALA A 279 -5.11 -29.79 -15.51
CA ALA A 279 -4.70 -31.18 -15.43
C ALA A 279 -5.90 -32.14 -15.56
N LEU A 280 -7.05 -31.79 -14.98
CA LEU A 280 -8.28 -32.58 -15.08
C LEU A 280 -8.82 -32.61 -16.52
N VAL A 281 -8.90 -31.44 -17.17
CA VAL A 281 -9.36 -31.30 -18.56
C VAL A 281 -8.42 -32.06 -19.51
N GLU A 282 -7.11 -31.87 -19.39
CA GLU A 282 -6.10 -32.59 -20.18
C GLU A 282 -6.22 -34.10 -19.99
N ASN A 283 -6.34 -34.56 -18.74
CA ASN A 283 -6.51 -35.98 -18.44
C ASN A 283 -7.79 -36.57 -19.09
N ASN A 284 -8.87 -35.80 -19.13
CA ASN A 284 -10.14 -36.20 -19.76
C ASN A 284 -10.08 -36.23 -21.29
N GLN A 285 -9.20 -35.42 -21.91
CA GLN A 285 -8.99 -35.35 -23.35
C GLN A 285 -7.99 -36.39 -23.88
N LYS A 286 -7.24 -37.09 -23.01
CA LYS A 286 -6.25 -38.09 -23.44
C LYS A 286 -6.90 -39.25 -24.22
N PRO A 287 -6.40 -39.57 -25.43
CA PRO A 287 -6.89 -40.71 -26.22
C PRO A 287 -6.48 -42.06 -25.60
N THR A 288 -5.29 -42.13 -24.98
CA THR A 288 -4.77 -43.29 -24.24
C THR A 288 -4.07 -42.84 -22.95
N GLY A 289 -3.94 -43.73 -21.96
CA GLY A 289 -3.26 -43.40 -20.69
C GLY A 289 -4.01 -42.38 -19.79
N ARG A 290 -5.34 -42.31 -19.91
CA ARG A 290 -6.20 -41.53 -19.02
C ARG A 290 -6.13 -42.11 -17.61
N LEU A 291 -5.83 -41.26 -16.62
CA LEU A 291 -5.87 -41.63 -15.22
C LEU A 291 -7.32 -41.71 -14.74
N TYR A 292 -7.67 -42.76 -13.99
CA TYR A 292 -8.92 -42.81 -13.24
C TYR A 292 -8.87 -41.83 -12.06
N PHE A 293 -10.02 -41.55 -11.47
CA PHE A 293 -10.20 -40.51 -10.47
C PHE A 293 -9.19 -40.63 -9.33
N LEU A 294 -9.04 -41.81 -8.74
CA LEU A 294 -8.09 -42.03 -7.65
C LEU A 294 -6.63 -41.80 -8.07
N ASP A 295 -6.22 -42.29 -9.23
CA ASP A 295 -4.87 -42.09 -9.76
C ASP A 295 -4.61 -40.62 -10.13
N PHE A 296 -5.64 -39.93 -10.62
CA PHE A 296 -5.60 -38.50 -10.93
C PHE A 296 -5.44 -37.67 -9.65
N ILE A 297 -6.20 -37.99 -8.60
CA ILE A 297 -6.06 -37.33 -7.29
C ILE A 297 -4.70 -37.63 -6.68
N ALA A 298 -4.24 -38.88 -6.72
CA ALA A 298 -2.92 -39.25 -6.20
C ALA A 298 -1.79 -38.46 -6.88
N LYS A 299 -1.89 -38.27 -8.21
CA LYS A 299 -0.93 -37.47 -8.98
C LYS A 299 -0.98 -35.97 -8.67
N ASN A 300 -2.13 -35.43 -8.28
CA ASN A 300 -2.35 -34.00 -8.03
C ASN A 300 -2.71 -33.70 -6.57
N LYS A 301 -2.24 -34.55 -5.64
CA LYS A 301 -2.72 -34.60 -4.26
C LYS A 301 -2.64 -33.27 -3.54
N ALA A 302 -1.50 -32.56 -3.63
CA ALA A 302 -1.31 -31.28 -2.95
C ALA A 302 -2.37 -30.24 -3.35
N ASN A 303 -2.62 -30.07 -4.65
CA ASN A 303 -3.60 -29.10 -5.15
C ASN A 303 -5.04 -29.51 -4.82
N PHE A 304 -5.31 -30.83 -4.83
CA PHE A 304 -6.63 -31.36 -4.49
C PHE A 304 -6.94 -31.23 -2.99
N ASP A 305 -6.00 -31.59 -2.13
CA ASP A 305 -6.15 -31.50 -0.67
C ASP A 305 -6.34 -30.03 -0.26
N GLU A 306 -5.59 -29.10 -0.87
CA GLU A 306 -5.77 -27.66 -0.67
C GLU A 306 -7.18 -27.20 -1.08
N MET A 307 -7.63 -27.54 -2.29
CA MET A 307 -8.96 -27.17 -2.77
C MET A 307 -10.08 -27.74 -1.89
N ILE A 308 -9.99 -29.01 -1.50
CA ILE A 308 -11.00 -29.65 -0.64
C ILE A 308 -11.05 -29.04 0.76
N ALA A 309 -9.91 -28.64 1.32
CA ALA A 309 -9.87 -28.01 2.63
C ALA A 309 -10.63 -26.67 2.68
N TYR A 310 -10.56 -25.89 1.59
CA TYR A 310 -11.13 -24.53 1.52
C TYR A 310 -12.43 -24.41 0.71
N ALA A 311 -12.84 -25.47 0.01
CA ALA A 311 -14.17 -25.55 -0.61
C ALA A 311 -15.27 -25.50 0.45
N ASP A 312 -16.36 -24.81 0.13
CA ASP A 312 -17.54 -24.73 1.00
C ASP A 312 -18.08 -26.13 1.30
N ASP A 313 -18.60 -26.33 2.51
CA ASP A 313 -19.23 -27.59 2.92
C ASP A 313 -20.64 -27.71 2.32
N ASP A 314 -20.69 -27.63 1.00
CA ASP A 314 -21.90 -27.74 0.20
C ASP A 314 -22.22 -29.19 -0.14
N GLN A 315 -23.41 -29.39 -0.69
CA GLN A 315 -23.89 -30.71 -1.11
C GLN A 315 -22.95 -31.35 -2.15
N ASP A 316 -22.29 -30.55 -3.00
CA ASP A 316 -21.38 -31.07 -4.02
C ASP A 316 -20.08 -31.63 -3.43
N LYS A 317 -19.52 -30.99 -2.39
CA LYS A 317 -18.38 -31.48 -1.61
C LYS A 317 -18.72 -32.76 -0.84
N GLN A 318 -19.89 -32.80 -0.19
CA GLN A 318 -20.33 -33.98 0.54
C GLN A 318 -20.54 -35.19 -0.39
N GLU A 319 -21.17 -34.98 -1.54
CA GLU A 319 -21.36 -36.02 -2.54
C GLU A 319 -20.02 -36.47 -3.16
N LEU A 320 -19.06 -35.56 -3.37
CA LEU A 320 -17.72 -35.92 -3.83
C LEU A 320 -16.98 -36.77 -2.78
N ILE A 321 -17.04 -36.40 -1.50
CA ILE A 321 -16.44 -37.17 -0.40
C ILE A 321 -17.07 -38.56 -0.30
N ALA A 322 -18.40 -38.66 -0.48
CA ALA A 322 -19.10 -39.94 -0.51
C ALA A 322 -18.61 -40.82 -1.66
N ILE A 323 -18.53 -40.28 -2.88
CA ILE A 323 -18.02 -40.99 -4.06
C ILE A 323 -16.55 -41.39 -3.86
N TRP A 324 -15.73 -40.51 -3.28
CA TRP A 324 -14.32 -40.78 -3.00
C TRP A 324 -14.12 -41.90 -1.98
N LYS A 325 -14.86 -41.88 -0.86
CA LYS A 325 -14.86 -42.96 0.15
C LYS A 325 -15.32 -44.29 -0.44
N GLU A 326 -16.34 -44.26 -1.28
CA GLU A 326 -16.89 -45.44 -1.93
C GLU A 326 -15.97 -46.00 -3.05
N LEU A 327 -15.08 -45.17 -3.61
CA LEU A 327 -14.03 -45.59 -4.54
C LEU A 327 -12.81 -46.18 -3.81
N LEU A 328 -12.48 -45.67 -2.61
CA LEU A 328 -11.43 -46.22 -1.75
C LEU A 328 -11.83 -47.57 -1.13
N ASN A 329 -13.10 -47.73 -0.76
CA ASN A 329 -13.64 -48.93 -0.11
C ASN A 329 -14.93 -49.41 -0.83
N PRO A 330 -14.83 -50.18 -1.93
CA PRO A 330 -16.00 -50.62 -2.69
C PRO A 330 -16.85 -51.63 -1.90
N THR A 331 -18.16 -51.38 -1.80
CA THR A 331 -19.14 -52.27 -1.16
C THR A 331 -19.34 -53.58 -1.95
N ALA A 332 -19.89 -54.63 -1.32
CA ALA A 332 -20.09 -55.94 -1.94
C ALA A 332 -20.96 -55.90 -3.22
N TYR A 333 -21.98 -55.04 -3.24
CA TYR A 333 -22.82 -54.76 -4.42
C TYR A 333 -22.01 -54.13 -5.59
N ARG A 334 -21.02 -53.30 -5.25
CA ARG A 334 -20.19 -52.59 -6.23
C ARG A 334 -19.13 -53.48 -6.88
N LYS A 335 -18.65 -54.54 -6.22
CA LYS A 335 -17.76 -55.55 -6.84
C LYS A 335 -18.44 -56.26 -8.03
N THR A 336 -19.76 -56.45 -7.94
CA THR A 336 -20.57 -57.09 -8.98
C THR A 336 -20.90 -56.11 -10.11
N VAL A 337 -21.21 -54.86 -9.78
CA VAL A 337 -21.48 -53.79 -10.77
C VAL A 337 -20.21 -53.33 -11.48
N SER A 338 -19.06 -53.27 -10.78
CA SER A 338 -17.77 -52.91 -11.37
C SER A 338 -17.26 -53.97 -12.34
N PHE A 339 -17.52 -55.27 -12.08
CA PHE A 339 -17.29 -56.35 -13.04
C PHE A 339 -18.11 -56.17 -14.32
N LEU A 340 -19.40 -55.83 -14.19
CA LEU A 340 -20.29 -55.53 -15.32
C LEU A 340 -19.88 -54.25 -16.07
N GLN A 341 -19.48 -53.20 -15.34
CA GLN A 341 -18.98 -51.94 -15.89
C GLN A 341 -17.62 -52.09 -16.56
N TYR A 342 -16.75 -52.98 -16.07
CA TYR A 342 -15.46 -53.30 -16.68
C TYR A 342 -15.65 -54.09 -17.99
N ALA A 343 -16.53 -55.10 -17.98
CA ALA A 343 -16.91 -55.85 -19.17
C ALA A 343 -17.58 -54.96 -20.26
N THR A 344 -18.38 -53.97 -19.85
CA THR A 344 -18.96 -52.97 -20.78
C THR A 344 -17.99 -51.84 -21.14
N SER A 345 -16.98 -51.55 -20.32
CA SER A 345 -15.92 -50.58 -20.64
C SER A 345 -14.99 -51.11 -21.73
N ILE A 346 -14.71 -52.42 -21.78
CA ILE A 346 -13.89 -53.03 -22.83
C ILE A 346 -14.63 -52.96 -24.18
N THR A 347 -15.95 -53.20 -24.20
CA THR A 347 -16.76 -53.12 -25.44
C THR A 347 -17.04 -51.69 -25.90
N THR A 348 -17.04 -50.70 -25.00
CA THR A 348 -17.22 -49.26 -25.33
C THR A 348 -15.90 -48.50 -25.48
N SER A 349 -14.77 -49.05 -25.04
CA SER A 349 -13.44 -48.42 -25.13
C SER A 349 -12.94 -48.27 -26.56
N ILE A 350 -13.25 -49.21 -27.45
CA ILE A 350 -12.79 -49.16 -28.85
C ILE A 350 -13.50 -48.03 -29.62
N PRO A 351 -14.84 -47.90 -29.61
CA PRO A 351 -15.52 -46.72 -30.16
C PRO A 351 -15.16 -45.42 -29.45
N GLY A 352 -14.99 -45.43 -28.12
CA GLY A 352 -14.64 -44.25 -27.34
C GLY A 352 -13.23 -43.71 -27.62
N CYS A 353 -12.23 -44.57 -27.77
CA CYS A 353 -10.89 -44.21 -28.19
C CYS A 353 -10.89 -43.69 -29.64
N PHE A 354 -11.61 -44.35 -30.54
CA PHE A 354 -11.73 -43.93 -31.94
C PHE A 354 -12.44 -42.56 -32.06
N PHE A 355 -13.53 -42.34 -31.32
CA PHE A 355 -14.27 -41.08 -31.29
C PHE A 355 -13.46 -39.92 -30.65
N ARG A 356 -12.67 -40.21 -29.60
CA ARG A 356 -11.74 -39.24 -29.01
C ARG A 356 -10.56 -38.92 -29.92
N TYR A 357 -10.16 -39.87 -30.77
CA TYR A 357 -9.11 -39.67 -31.76
C TYR A 357 -9.60 -38.85 -32.97
N THR A 358 -10.86 -39.04 -33.39
CA THR A 358 -11.45 -38.37 -34.57
C THR A 358 -12.16 -37.06 -34.27
N ALA A 359 -12.69 -36.86 -33.05
CA ALA A 359 -13.38 -35.64 -32.64
C ALA A 359 -13.14 -35.28 -31.15
N PRO A 360 -11.90 -34.95 -30.73
CA PRO A 360 -11.61 -34.68 -29.32
C PRO A 360 -12.31 -33.44 -28.73
N GLY A 361 -13.02 -32.64 -29.56
CA GLY A 361 -13.81 -31.48 -29.13
C GLY A 361 -15.25 -31.77 -28.73
N TYR A 362 -15.74 -32.96 -29.09
CA TYR A 362 -17.11 -33.40 -28.81
C TYR A 362 -17.21 -34.35 -27.59
N THR A 363 -16.10 -34.59 -26.90
CA THR A 363 -16.04 -35.52 -25.76
C THR A 363 -16.92 -35.09 -24.59
N ASN A 364 -17.09 -33.78 -24.39
CA ASN A 364 -17.96 -33.20 -23.36
C ASN A 364 -19.45 -33.18 -23.77
N ALA A 365 -19.75 -33.20 -25.07
CA ALA A 365 -21.12 -33.30 -25.56
C ALA A 365 -21.63 -34.75 -25.48
N VAL A 366 -20.76 -35.73 -25.75
CA VAL A 366 -21.10 -37.16 -25.72
C VAL A 366 -21.15 -37.73 -24.29
N SER A 367 -20.41 -37.16 -23.34
CA SER A 367 -20.53 -37.54 -21.92
C SER A 367 -21.92 -37.25 -21.32
N LYS A 368 -22.73 -36.38 -21.96
CA LYS A 368 -24.15 -36.16 -21.61
C LYS A 368 -25.08 -37.29 -22.08
N TYR A 369 -24.66 -38.09 -23.06
CA TYR A 369 -25.49 -39.14 -23.69
C TYR A 369 -25.02 -40.57 -23.35
N LEU A 370 -23.89 -40.72 -22.66
CA LEU A 370 -23.43 -42.00 -22.11
C LEU A 370 -23.78 -42.09 -20.61
N PRO A 371 -24.15 -43.28 -20.08
CA PRO A 371 -24.33 -43.45 -18.64
C PRO A 371 -23.05 -43.04 -17.92
N ALA A 372 -23.14 -42.08 -17.00
CA ALA A 372 -21.98 -41.59 -16.28
C ALA A 372 -21.36 -42.75 -15.46
N THR A 373 -20.14 -43.14 -15.80
CA THR A 373 -19.36 -44.01 -14.91
C THR A 373 -19.08 -43.24 -13.62
N ILE A 374 -18.96 -43.95 -12.50
CA ILE A 374 -18.62 -43.33 -11.20
C ILE A 374 -17.35 -42.47 -11.29
N ASP A 375 -16.37 -42.89 -12.09
CA ASP A 375 -15.17 -42.11 -12.44
C ASP A 375 -15.51 -40.76 -13.08
N SER A 376 -16.40 -40.75 -14.07
CA SER A 376 -16.79 -39.54 -14.79
C SER A 376 -17.67 -38.64 -13.91
N ALA A 377 -18.53 -39.23 -13.07
CA ALA A 377 -19.32 -38.49 -12.08
C ALA A 377 -18.42 -37.80 -11.03
N ALA A 378 -17.41 -38.50 -10.51
CA ALA A 378 -16.44 -37.94 -9.56
C ALA A 378 -15.66 -36.77 -10.17
N LYS A 379 -15.17 -36.94 -11.42
CA LYS A 379 -14.42 -35.90 -12.13
C LYS A 379 -15.27 -34.68 -12.47
N ASN A 380 -16.51 -34.87 -12.91
CA ASN A 380 -17.43 -33.76 -13.16
C ASN A 380 -17.73 -32.99 -11.87
N LYS A 381 -17.82 -33.66 -10.72
CA LYS A 381 -17.99 -33.01 -9.41
C LYS A 381 -16.75 -32.23 -8.98
N VAL A 382 -15.56 -32.81 -9.17
CA VAL A 382 -14.31 -32.06 -8.94
C VAL A 382 -14.21 -30.84 -9.84
N GLU A 383 -14.57 -30.96 -11.12
CA GLU A 383 -14.57 -29.83 -12.05
C GLU A 383 -15.53 -28.71 -11.57
N LYS A 384 -16.75 -29.06 -11.15
CA LYS A 384 -17.70 -28.10 -10.57
C LYS A 384 -17.15 -27.42 -9.31
N LEU A 385 -16.58 -28.19 -8.38
CA LEU A 385 -16.02 -27.65 -7.13
C LEU A 385 -14.82 -26.75 -7.40
N ILE A 386 -13.93 -27.11 -8.34
CA ILE A 386 -12.81 -26.26 -8.73
C ILE A 386 -13.31 -24.95 -9.34
N ASN A 387 -14.30 -24.99 -10.23
CA ASN A 387 -14.87 -23.78 -10.83
C ASN A 387 -15.54 -22.87 -9.80
N SER A 388 -16.31 -23.45 -8.87
CA SER A 388 -16.90 -22.71 -7.74
C SER A 388 -15.82 -22.06 -6.86
N TYR A 389 -14.78 -22.84 -6.51
CA TYR A 389 -13.65 -22.35 -5.72
C TYR A 389 -12.87 -21.24 -6.44
N LEU A 390 -12.64 -21.35 -7.75
CA LEU A 390 -11.99 -20.32 -8.57
C LEU A 390 -12.80 -19.01 -8.63
N ALA A 391 -14.13 -19.12 -8.74
CA ALA A 391 -15.01 -17.95 -8.70
C ALA A 391 -14.91 -17.24 -7.34
N LYS A 392 -14.97 -18.01 -6.25
CA LYS A 392 -14.83 -17.48 -4.88
C LYS A 392 -13.47 -16.84 -4.62
N LEU A 393 -12.38 -17.48 -5.06
CA LEU A 393 -11.04 -16.90 -4.96
C LEU A 393 -10.93 -15.59 -5.75
N SER A 394 -11.57 -15.50 -6.92
CA SER A 394 -11.59 -14.26 -7.71
C SER A 394 -12.33 -13.15 -6.97
N GLU A 395 -13.51 -13.45 -6.41
CA GLU A 395 -14.26 -12.49 -5.59
C GLU A 395 -13.47 -12.03 -4.35
N GLN A 396 -12.77 -12.95 -3.67
CA GLN A 396 -11.93 -12.60 -2.53
C GLN A 396 -10.74 -11.73 -2.93
N ILE A 397 -10.06 -12.05 -4.04
CA ILE A 397 -8.98 -11.23 -4.59
C ILE A 397 -9.49 -9.82 -4.88
N ASP A 398 -10.65 -9.68 -5.52
CA ASP A 398 -11.21 -8.36 -5.85
C ASP A 398 -11.60 -7.56 -4.60
N LYS A 399 -12.14 -8.23 -3.57
CA LYS A 399 -12.41 -7.61 -2.26
C LYS A 399 -11.12 -7.11 -1.60
N VAL A 400 -10.10 -7.96 -1.54
CA VAL A 400 -8.81 -7.60 -0.93
C VAL A 400 -8.12 -6.48 -1.71
N LYS A 401 -8.15 -6.51 -3.06
CA LYS A 401 -7.62 -5.43 -3.91
C LYS A 401 -8.25 -4.08 -3.59
N LYS A 402 -9.58 -4.01 -3.49
CA LYS A 402 -10.29 -2.77 -3.13
C LYS A 402 -9.87 -2.25 -1.75
N VAL A 403 -9.65 -3.15 -0.78
CA VAL A 403 -9.17 -2.77 0.56
C VAL A 403 -7.72 -2.31 0.52
N VAL A 404 -6.86 -2.96 -0.27
CA VAL A 404 -5.46 -2.55 -0.49
C VAL A 404 -5.40 -1.15 -1.12
N GLU A 405 -6.19 -0.88 -2.15
CA GLU A 405 -6.29 0.43 -2.79
C GLU A 405 -6.74 1.52 -1.81
N ALA A 406 -7.84 1.28 -1.08
CA ALA A 406 -8.35 2.22 -0.09
C ALA A 406 -7.36 2.46 1.08
N SER A 407 -6.64 1.41 1.50
CA SER A 407 -5.60 1.54 2.53
C SER A 407 -4.42 2.37 2.02
N ASN A 408 -3.97 2.11 0.79
CA ASN A 408 -2.89 2.88 0.18
C ASN A 408 -3.25 4.35 0.01
N ASP A 409 -4.46 4.65 -0.49
CA ASP A 409 -4.96 6.02 -0.62
C ASP A 409 -4.96 6.76 0.74
N LYS A 410 -5.34 6.06 1.80
CA LYS A 410 -5.34 6.60 3.16
C LYS A 410 -3.93 6.91 3.66
N ILE A 411 -2.95 6.03 3.39
CA ILE A 411 -1.55 6.24 3.79
C ILE A 411 -0.92 7.37 2.97
N ALA A 412 -1.12 7.35 1.66
CA ALA A 412 -0.58 8.33 0.72
C ALA A 412 -1.17 9.74 0.89
N HIS A 413 -2.36 9.86 1.47
CA HIS A 413 -3.01 11.15 1.76
C HIS A 413 -3.14 12.06 0.53
N GLY A 414 -3.43 11.46 -0.63
CA GLY A 414 -3.56 12.16 -1.91
C GLY A 414 -2.24 12.43 -2.65
N ASP A 415 -1.09 12.00 -2.12
CA ASP A 415 0.19 12.03 -2.85
C ASP A 415 0.34 10.78 -3.72
N GLU A 416 0.13 10.95 -5.04
CA GLU A 416 0.23 9.87 -6.02
C GLU A 416 1.63 9.23 -6.05
N ARG A 417 2.69 9.98 -5.71
CA ARG A 417 4.06 9.44 -5.67
C ARG A 417 4.22 8.47 -4.51
N VAL A 418 3.73 8.85 -3.33
CA VAL A 418 3.74 7.99 -2.13
C VAL A 418 2.89 6.75 -2.37
N LYS A 419 1.74 6.91 -3.02
CA LYS A 419 0.86 5.80 -3.41
C LYS A 419 1.59 4.77 -4.28
N LEU A 420 2.30 5.23 -5.31
CA LEU A 420 3.09 4.36 -6.19
C LEU A 420 4.29 3.73 -5.47
N LEU A 421 4.96 4.48 -4.59
CA LEU A 421 6.09 3.95 -3.80
C LEU A 421 5.66 2.82 -2.88
N ILE A 422 4.56 2.99 -2.13
CA ILE A 422 4.02 1.99 -1.19
C ILE A 422 3.52 0.73 -1.93
N LEU A 423 2.89 0.90 -3.10
CA LEU A 423 2.44 -0.22 -3.93
C LEU A 423 3.61 -1.09 -4.41
N ASN A 424 4.74 -0.47 -4.72
CA ASN A 424 5.87 -1.13 -5.38
C ASN A 424 7.02 -1.50 -4.43
N SER A 425 6.99 -1.05 -3.18
CA SER A 425 8.02 -1.35 -2.19
C SER A 425 8.03 -2.82 -1.79
N ALA A 426 9.17 -3.33 -1.32
CA ALA A 426 9.24 -4.65 -0.70
C ALA A 426 8.64 -4.59 0.72
N SER A 427 8.19 -5.75 1.23
CA SER A 427 7.70 -5.86 2.62
C SER A 427 8.73 -5.37 3.64
N VAL A 428 10.02 -5.67 3.41
CA VAL A 428 11.14 -5.17 4.23
C VAL A 428 11.22 -3.64 4.29
N ASP A 429 10.95 -2.96 3.17
CA ASP A 429 10.99 -1.49 3.12
C ASP A 429 9.81 -0.87 3.88
N LEU A 430 8.65 -1.54 3.86
CA LEU A 430 7.46 -1.12 4.60
C LEU A 430 7.63 -1.32 6.11
N ASP A 431 8.22 -2.47 6.51
CA ASP A 431 8.56 -2.75 7.89
C ASP A 431 9.57 -1.73 8.43
N GLN A 432 10.61 -1.43 7.65
CA GLN A 432 11.60 -0.42 8.01
C GLN A 432 10.96 0.97 8.14
N ALA A 433 10.08 1.36 7.21
CA ALA A 433 9.35 2.61 7.31
C ALA A 433 8.44 2.66 8.55
N GLY A 434 7.79 1.53 8.89
CA GLY A 434 6.99 1.39 10.12
C GLY A 434 7.84 1.54 11.39
N LEU A 435 9.03 0.93 11.42
CA LEU A 435 9.98 1.05 12.53
C LEU A 435 10.49 2.47 12.71
N ASP A 436 10.83 3.15 11.61
CA ASP A 436 11.34 4.53 11.67
C ASP A 436 10.24 5.51 12.09
N LEU A 437 9.00 5.30 11.67
CA LEU A 437 7.85 6.05 12.16
C LEU A 437 7.54 5.77 13.65
N ALA A 438 7.68 4.52 14.10
CA ALA A 438 7.48 4.18 15.51
C ALA A 438 8.52 4.87 16.41
N LYS A 439 9.80 4.93 15.99
CA LYS A 439 10.83 5.71 16.69
C LYS A 439 10.51 7.19 16.72
N SER A 440 10.02 7.75 15.61
CA SER A 440 9.56 9.15 15.56
C SER A 440 8.38 9.40 16.50
N GLN A 441 7.48 8.42 16.65
CA GLN A 441 6.31 8.53 17.52
C GLN A 441 6.69 8.70 18.99
N ASP A 442 7.67 7.95 19.48
CA ASP A 442 8.12 8.05 20.88
C ASP A 442 8.73 9.43 21.16
N ALA A 443 9.50 9.97 20.20
CA ALA A 443 10.03 11.33 20.28
C ALA A 443 8.91 12.40 20.22
N GLU A 444 7.90 12.21 19.37
CA GLU A 444 6.74 13.11 19.25
C GLU A 444 5.89 13.13 20.53
N ILE A 445 5.73 11.99 21.22
CA ILE A 445 5.04 11.88 22.52
C ILE A 445 5.77 12.70 23.57
N LEU A 446 7.08 12.51 23.70
CA LEU A 446 7.88 13.26 24.66
C LEU A 446 7.82 14.77 24.40
N VAL A 447 7.88 15.16 23.13
CA VAL A 447 7.72 16.56 22.71
C VAL A 447 6.38 17.13 23.15
N TYR A 448 5.30 16.38 22.99
CA TYR A 448 3.96 16.81 23.40
C TYR A 448 3.89 17.06 24.91
N GLU A 449 4.38 16.12 25.72
CA GLU A 449 4.40 16.22 27.19
C GLU A 449 5.21 17.44 27.65
N LEU A 450 6.40 17.66 27.06
CA LEU A 450 7.23 18.82 27.39
C LEU A 450 6.60 20.15 26.99
N ILE A 451 5.93 20.24 25.83
CA ILE A 451 5.21 21.44 25.42
C ILE A 451 4.03 21.73 26.35
N GLU A 452 3.29 20.69 26.75
CA GLU A 452 2.19 20.81 27.71
C GLU A 452 2.66 21.37 29.05
N ASP A 453 3.76 20.83 29.56
CA ASP A 453 4.36 21.26 30.82
C ASP A 453 4.89 22.70 30.73
N VAL A 454 5.56 23.07 29.64
CA VAL A 454 6.03 24.45 29.41
C VAL A 454 4.85 25.41 29.34
N GLU A 455 3.77 25.08 28.65
CA GLU A 455 2.57 25.92 28.58
C GLU A 455 1.90 26.06 29.96
N ASN A 456 1.81 24.98 30.72
CA ASN A 456 1.21 24.97 32.05
C ASN A 456 2.04 25.80 33.04
N LYS A 457 3.37 25.61 33.06
CA LYS A 457 4.33 26.40 33.85
C LYS A 457 4.28 27.87 33.45
N ARG A 458 4.16 28.19 32.15
CA ARG A 458 4.03 29.58 31.66
C ARG A 458 2.73 30.25 32.11
N LYS A 459 1.59 29.53 32.10
CA LYS A 459 0.31 30.02 32.64
C LYS A 459 0.41 30.33 34.14
N ILE A 460 1.12 29.49 34.89
CA ILE A 460 1.37 29.69 36.32
C ILE A 460 2.28 30.91 36.56
N LEU A 461 3.40 30.99 35.84
CA LEU A 461 4.32 32.12 35.90
C LEU A 461 3.60 33.45 35.62
N GLN A 462 2.74 33.48 34.61
CA GLN A 462 1.97 34.68 34.30
C GLN A 462 1.00 35.06 35.42
N SER A 463 0.35 34.07 36.06
CA SER A 463 -0.49 34.34 37.24
C SER A 463 0.33 34.90 38.40
N VAL A 464 1.56 34.41 38.61
CA VAL A 464 2.50 34.93 39.61
C VAL A 464 2.89 36.38 39.32
N GLU A 465 3.17 36.72 38.05
CA GLU A 465 3.46 38.10 37.61
C GLU A 465 2.25 39.04 37.75
N ASP A 466 1.03 38.53 37.56
CA ASP A 466 -0.20 39.28 37.79
C ASP A 466 -0.36 39.61 39.28
N TYR A 467 -0.18 38.63 40.17
CA TYR A 467 -0.20 38.87 41.62
C TYR A 467 0.95 39.78 42.09
N GLU A 468 2.14 39.68 41.50
CA GLU A 468 3.27 40.58 41.79
C GLU A 468 2.88 42.04 41.53
N ARG A 469 2.21 42.32 40.40
CA ARG A 469 1.71 43.66 40.07
C ARG A 469 0.65 44.15 41.05
N GLU A 470 -0.28 43.30 41.47
CA GLU A 470 -1.28 43.65 42.49
C GLU A 470 -0.64 44.00 43.83
N VAL A 471 0.36 43.23 44.25
CA VAL A 471 1.05 43.39 45.51
C VAL A 471 1.96 44.62 45.51
N GLU A 472 2.56 44.96 44.36
CA GLU A 472 3.26 46.22 44.17
C GLU A 472 2.32 47.43 44.28
N ALA A 473 1.13 47.35 43.69
CA ALA A 473 0.12 48.40 43.81
C ALA A 473 -0.37 48.55 45.27
N LEU A 474 -0.54 47.44 45.98
CA LEU A 474 -0.90 47.42 47.40
C LEU A 474 0.21 48.03 48.28
N ASP A 475 1.48 47.67 48.04
CA ASP A 475 2.64 48.23 48.75
C ASP A 475 2.78 49.74 48.52
N LYS A 476 2.55 50.20 47.28
CA LYS A 476 2.51 51.64 46.96
C LYS A 476 1.42 52.36 47.76
N LYS A 477 0.19 51.82 47.76
CA LYS A 477 -0.94 52.38 48.52
C LYS A 477 -0.66 52.39 50.03
N LEU A 478 -0.03 51.34 50.56
CA LEU A 478 0.38 51.28 51.97
C LEU A 478 1.40 52.37 52.30
N LYS A 479 2.43 52.55 51.46
CA LYS A 479 3.44 53.63 51.61
C LYS A 479 2.80 55.02 51.59
N GLU A 480 1.84 55.26 50.69
CA GLU A 480 1.06 56.51 50.64
C GLU A 480 0.23 56.74 51.91
N GLN A 481 -0.33 55.68 52.51
CA GLN A 481 -1.05 55.78 53.78
C GLN A 481 -0.14 55.96 55.00
N LEU A 482 1.03 55.33 55.01
CA LEU A 482 2.05 55.49 56.06
C LEU A 482 2.68 56.88 56.05
N ALA A 483 2.81 57.51 54.87
CA ALA A 483 3.31 58.88 54.72
C ALA A 483 2.35 59.96 55.24
N LYS A 484 1.12 59.60 55.64
CA LYS A 484 0.18 60.56 56.23
C LYS A 484 0.65 60.98 57.63
N PRO A 485 0.68 62.28 57.97
CA PRO A 485 1.28 62.80 59.22
C PRO A 485 0.74 62.16 60.50
N GLN A 486 -0.54 61.79 60.51
CA GLN A 486 -1.21 61.16 61.64
C GLN A 486 -0.66 59.75 61.94
N ASN A 487 -0.28 59.00 60.91
CA ASN A 487 0.27 57.65 61.05
C ASN A 487 1.77 57.67 61.42
N ILE A 488 2.49 58.70 60.96
CA ILE A 488 3.89 58.93 61.35
C ILE A 488 3.99 59.16 62.87
N MET A 489 3.07 59.96 63.44
CA MET A 489 3.01 60.14 64.90
C MET A 489 2.76 58.83 65.65
N ILE A 490 1.83 57.99 65.20
CA ILE A 490 1.52 56.69 65.84
C ILE A 490 2.76 55.78 65.85
N SER A 491 3.54 55.77 64.77
CA SER A 491 4.79 54.99 64.69
C SER A 491 5.90 55.52 65.61
N PHE A 492 5.94 56.83 65.87
CA PHE A 492 6.96 57.48 66.72
C PHE A 492 6.76 57.18 68.21
N PHE A 493 5.54 56.83 68.64
CA PHE A 493 5.21 56.48 70.03
C PHE A 493 5.27 54.97 70.33
N GLY A 494 5.80 54.15 69.42
CA GLY A 494 6.05 52.72 69.67
C GLY A 494 4.80 51.83 69.72
N TYR A 495 3.67 52.30 69.18
CA TYR A 495 2.48 51.46 69.03
C TYR A 495 2.65 50.50 67.83
N ASP A 496 2.48 49.20 68.10
CA ASP A 496 2.50 48.11 67.14
C ASP A 496 1.28 48.24 66.20
N SER A 497 1.39 49.15 65.23
CA SER A 497 0.26 49.50 64.37
C SER A 497 -0.07 48.33 63.45
N GLU A 498 -1.36 48.01 63.29
CA GLU A 498 -1.83 47.00 62.33
C GLU A 498 -1.26 47.20 60.91
N LEU A 499 -0.96 48.46 60.53
CA LEU A 499 -0.28 48.81 59.27
C LEU A 499 1.14 48.24 59.17
N ALA A 500 1.90 48.18 60.27
CA ALA A 500 3.25 47.59 60.29
C ALA A 500 3.19 46.06 60.10
N LYS A 501 2.19 45.39 60.71
CA LYS A 501 1.94 43.96 60.51
C LYS A 501 1.52 43.66 59.06
N ILE A 502 0.72 44.53 58.45
CA ILE A 502 0.37 44.43 57.02
C ILE A 502 1.61 44.63 56.14
N ALA A 503 2.49 45.58 56.46
CA ALA A 503 3.74 45.81 55.72
C ALA A 503 4.65 44.57 55.75
N GLU A 504 4.78 43.93 56.91
CA GLU A 504 5.55 42.69 57.06
C GLU A 504 4.95 41.55 56.23
N LYS A 505 3.62 41.39 56.28
CA LYS A 505 2.90 40.38 55.47
C LYS A 505 3.07 40.59 53.97
N ILE A 506 2.95 41.83 53.49
CA ILE A 506 3.19 42.19 52.09
C ILE A 506 4.63 41.87 51.69
N THR A 507 5.59 42.16 52.57
CA THR A 507 7.02 41.85 52.32
C THR A 507 7.22 40.34 52.18
N ARG A 508 6.63 39.53 53.07
CA ARG A 508 6.69 38.06 52.95
C ARG A 508 6.08 37.57 51.64
N LEU A 509 4.91 38.12 51.26
CA LEU A 509 4.23 37.72 50.04
C LEU A 509 5.03 38.08 48.78
N LYS A 510 5.70 39.24 48.76
CA LYS A 510 6.67 39.61 47.69
C LYS A 510 7.83 38.63 47.58
N ILE A 511 8.40 38.21 48.72
CA ILE A 511 9.48 37.20 48.74
C ILE A 511 8.96 35.88 48.16
N THR A 512 7.78 35.42 48.55
CA THR A 512 7.18 34.18 48.01
C THR A 512 6.94 34.27 46.50
N LEU A 513 6.40 35.38 46.00
CA LEU A 513 6.18 35.58 44.56
C LEU A 513 7.50 35.62 43.79
N THR A 514 8.52 36.28 44.33
CA THR A 514 9.86 36.30 43.72
C THR A 514 10.46 34.90 43.64
N ASN A 515 10.36 34.11 44.71
CA ASN A 515 10.87 32.74 44.72
C ASN A 515 10.16 31.85 43.69
N LEU A 516 8.82 31.92 43.62
CA LEU A 516 8.04 31.17 42.63
C LEU A 516 8.38 31.60 41.20
N LYS A 517 8.56 32.90 40.96
CA LYS A 517 8.97 33.42 39.66
C LYS A 517 10.31 32.84 39.23
N VAL A 518 11.29 32.84 40.13
CA VAL A 518 12.62 32.25 39.88
C VAL A 518 12.50 30.74 39.62
N GLU A 519 11.74 30.03 40.44
CA GLU A 519 11.52 28.57 40.33
C GLU A 519 10.89 28.19 38.98
N TYR A 520 9.76 28.81 38.62
CA TYR A 520 9.08 28.51 37.36
C TYR A 520 9.87 28.99 36.13
N THR A 521 10.63 30.08 36.24
CA THR A 521 11.52 30.51 35.14
C THR A 521 12.65 29.50 34.93
N ALA A 522 13.26 29.00 36.00
CA ALA A 522 14.29 27.98 35.93
C ALA A 522 13.73 26.66 35.36
N ALA A 523 12.55 26.22 35.82
CA ALA A 523 11.91 25.00 35.33
C ALA A 523 11.55 25.09 33.84
N ILE A 524 11.05 26.24 33.36
CA ILE A 524 10.77 26.45 31.93
C ILE A 524 12.07 26.40 31.12
N LEU A 525 13.16 26.98 31.62
CA LEU A 525 14.47 26.93 30.95
C LEU A 525 15.00 25.50 30.89
N GLU A 526 14.85 24.72 31.96
CA GLU A 526 15.23 23.31 32.01
C GLU A 526 14.46 22.46 30.99
N ASP A 527 13.12 22.58 30.95
CA ASP A 527 12.30 21.87 29.96
C ASP A 527 12.64 22.28 28.52
N THR A 528 12.95 23.57 28.31
CA THR A 528 13.36 24.09 26.99
C THR A 528 14.74 23.56 26.59
N ASP A 529 15.65 23.40 27.55
CA ASP A 529 16.97 22.81 27.33
C ASP A 529 16.85 21.31 27.00
N GLN A 530 15.97 20.58 27.69
CA GLN A 530 15.64 19.18 27.36
C GLN A 530 15.07 19.04 25.94
N LEU A 531 14.17 19.95 25.52
CA LEU A 531 13.69 20.00 24.14
C LEU A 531 14.82 20.27 23.12
N SER A 532 15.84 21.04 23.51
CA SER A 532 16.94 21.41 22.62
C SER A 532 18.01 20.32 22.47
N THR A 533 18.18 19.50 23.51
CA THR A 533 19.26 18.49 23.62
C THR A 533 18.81 17.08 23.23
N ASN A 534 17.50 16.83 23.11
CA ASN A 534 17.01 15.49 22.79
C ASN A 534 17.30 15.08 21.34
N GLU A 535 18.20 14.11 21.17
CA GLU A 535 18.61 13.56 19.87
C GLU A 535 17.50 12.82 19.11
N GLY A 536 16.45 12.37 19.79
CA GLY A 536 15.30 11.70 19.18
C GLY A 536 14.37 12.66 18.42
N ILE A 537 14.43 13.96 18.72
CA ILE A 537 13.61 14.98 18.05
C ILE A 537 14.33 15.43 16.78
N SER A 538 13.66 15.36 15.63
CA SER A 538 14.22 15.86 14.37
C SER A 538 14.56 17.36 14.48
N GLU A 539 15.68 17.76 13.87
CA GLU A 539 16.18 19.14 13.93
C GLU A 539 15.12 20.16 13.49
N GLN A 540 14.37 19.83 12.42
CA GLN A 540 13.32 20.68 11.87
C GLN A 540 12.11 20.82 12.81
N LEU A 541 11.72 19.73 13.49
CA LEU A 541 10.67 19.75 14.51
C LEU A 541 11.11 20.61 15.71
N ARG A 542 12.35 20.41 16.16
CA ARG A 542 12.99 21.15 17.24
C ARG A 542 13.02 22.66 16.97
N GLU A 543 13.49 23.06 15.80
CA GLU A 543 13.52 24.47 15.38
C GLU A 543 12.14 25.12 15.37
N CYS A 544 11.12 24.41 14.83
CA CYS A 544 9.76 24.94 14.78
C CYS A 544 9.19 25.16 16.19
N ILE A 545 9.38 24.21 17.10
CA ILE A 545 8.88 24.27 18.48
C ILE A 545 9.60 25.37 19.26
N LEU A 546 10.93 25.40 19.22
CA LEU A 546 11.73 26.38 19.97
C LEU A 546 11.44 27.82 19.50
N ALA A 547 11.30 28.04 18.19
CA ALA A 547 10.95 29.33 17.64
C ALA A 547 9.58 29.82 18.15
N GLU A 548 8.61 28.91 18.28
CA GLU A 548 7.27 29.24 18.72
C GLU A 548 7.16 29.42 20.25
N ILE A 549 7.87 28.60 21.04
CA ILE A 549 8.02 28.78 22.49
C ILE A 549 8.68 30.14 22.80
N ALA A 550 9.67 30.55 22.00
CA ALA A 550 10.33 31.86 22.13
C ALA A 550 9.39 33.03 21.76
N CYS A 551 8.49 32.85 20.78
CA CYS A 551 7.56 33.88 20.33
C CYS A 551 6.24 33.96 21.13
N SER A 552 5.89 32.91 21.86
CA SER A 552 4.65 32.77 22.64
C SER A 552 4.59 33.76 23.82
N LYS A 553 4.21 35.02 23.60
CA LYS A 553 3.75 35.85 24.71
C LYS A 553 2.35 35.39 25.09
N ALA A 554 2.23 34.73 26.24
CA ALA A 554 0.94 34.28 26.73
C ALA A 554 -0.01 35.49 26.84
N PRO A 555 -1.27 35.37 26.38
CA PRO A 555 -2.20 36.49 26.38
C PRO A 555 -2.36 37.00 27.80
N SER A 556 -1.93 38.25 28.03
CA SER A 556 -2.10 38.96 29.30
C SER A 556 -3.53 38.74 29.77
N TYR A 557 -3.71 38.11 30.93
CA TYR A 557 -5.01 38.09 31.57
C TYR A 557 -5.40 39.56 31.77
N ALA A 558 -6.41 40.01 31.04
CA ALA A 558 -6.84 41.40 31.03
C ALA A 558 -7.62 41.71 32.31
N GLN A 559 -7.00 41.52 33.48
CA GLN A 559 -7.53 41.92 34.78
C GLN A 559 -6.90 43.23 35.29
N THR A 560 -5.89 43.77 34.62
CA THR A 560 -5.28 45.06 34.95
C THR A 560 -6.25 46.24 34.99
N LYS A 561 -7.35 46.21 34.20
CA LYS A 561 -8.40 47.23 34.27
C LYS A 561 -9.32 47.10 35.49
N GLU A 562 -9.40 45.94 36.13
CA GLU A 562 -10.25 45.70 37.30
C GLU A 562 -9.52 46.01 38.61
N ILE A 563 -8.19 45.83 38.63
CA ILE A 563 -7.31 46.05 39.80
C ILE A 563 -7.37 47.50 40.30
N ASP A 564 -7.26 48.48 39.41
CA ASP A 564 -7.36 49.90 39.75
C ASP A 564 -8.74 50.28 40.32
N GLY A 565 -9.80 49.62 39.84
CA GLY A 565 -11.16 49.80 40.35
C GLY A 565 -11.34 49.21 41.75
N ARG A 566 -10.84 48.00 42.01
CA ARG A 566 -10.90 47.34 43.34
C ARG A 566 -10.07 48.07 44.39
N LEU A 567 -8.97 48.71 43.99
CA LEU A 567 -8.11 49.51 44.88
C LEU A 567 -8.79 50.80 45.35
N GLN A 568 -9.80 51.34 44.67
CA GLN A 568 -10.48 52.58 45.11
C GLN A 568 -11.46 52.38 46.28
N PHE A 569 -12.06 51.19 46.44
CA PHE A 569 -13.18 50.98 47.37
C PHE A 569 -12.86 50.14 48.61
N LEU A 570 -11.70 49.46 48.64
CA LEU A 570 -11.30 48.61 49.77
C LEU A 570 -10.26 49.27 50.68
N SER A 571 -10.35 48.98 51.98
CA SER A 571 -9.27 49.27 52.92
C SER A 571 -8.02 48.45 52.56
N VAL A 572 -6.83 48.90 52.98
CA VAL A 572 -5.58 48.17 52.68
C VAL A 572 -5.60 46.77 53.30
N GLN A 573 -6.23 46.61 54.47
CA GLN A 573 -6.40 45.32 55.14
C GLN A 573 -7.34 44.38 54.39
N ASP A 574 -8.49 44.88 53.92
CA ASP A 574 -9.46 44.05 53.19
C ASP A 574 -8.91 43.62 51.83
N HIS A 575 -8.15 44.51 51.18
CA HIS A 575 -7.48 44.22 49.92
C HIS A 575 -6.36 43.19 50.10
N TYR A 576 -5.55 43.31 51.18
CA TYR A 576 -4.57 42.27 51.53
C TYR A 576 -5.25 40.92 51.76
N ASN A 577 -6.31 40.86 52.57
CA ASN A 577 -7.00 39.61 52.88
C ASN A 577 -7.61 38.95 51.64
N LEU A 578 -8.06 39.74 50.66
CA LEU A 578 -8.57 39.24 49.39
C LEU A 578 -7.46 38.60 48.56
N ILE A 579 -6.33 39.32 48.36
CA ILE A 579 -5.17 38.80 47.62
C ILE A 579 -4.61 37.55 48.31
N ASP A 580 -4.43 37.59 49.63
CA ASP A 580 -3.90 36.47 50.42
C ASP A 580 -4.78 35.21 50.30
N ARG A 581 -6.11 35.39 50.30
CA ARG A 581 -7.07 34.30 50.11
C ARG A 581 -7.05 33.75 48.68
N GLU A 582 -7.05 34.61 47.67
CA GLU A 582 -7.04 34.22 46.26
C GLU A 582 -5.72 33.54 45.88
N PHE A 583 -4.60 34.10 46.33
CA PHE A 583 -3.27 33.53 46.15
C PHE A 583 -3.09 32.21 46.91
N SER A 584 -3.56 32.11 48.16
CA SER A 584 -3.53 30.84 48.90
C SER A 584 -4.40 29.77 48.24
N SER A 585 -5.56 30.14 47.69
CA SER A 585 -6.38 29.24 46.89
C SER A 585 -5.67 28.82 45.62
N PHE A 586 -5.02 29.75 44.92
CA PHE A 586 -4.21 29.47 43.73
C PHE A 586 -3.07 28.48 44.03
N LEU A 587 -2.29 28.70 45.09
CA LEU A 587 -1.25 27.77 45.52
C LEU A 587 -1.84 26.40 45.84
N LYS A 588 -2.96 26.36 46.58
CA LYS A 588 -3.61 25.10 46.96
C LYS A 588 -4.15 24.33 45.75
N THR A 589 -4.67 25.01 44.73
CA THR A 589 -5.27 24.37 43.54
C THR A 589 -4.25 24.04 42.46
N ARG A 590 -3.20 24.86 42.27
CA ARG A 590 -2.26 24.72 41.15
C ARG A 590 -0.92 24.12 41.54
N VAL A 591 -0.38 24.48 42.72
CA VAL A 591 0.91 23.96 43.20
C VAL A 591 0.74 22.59 43.85
N THR A 592 -0.32 22.36 44.63
CA THR A 592 -0.56 21.02 45.22
C THR A 592 -0.88 19.95 44.18
N SER A 593 -1.54 20.33 43.07
CA SER A 593 -1.79 19.43 41.95
C SER A 593 -0.51 19.07 41.17
N GLN A 594 0.42 20.01 41.00
CA GLN A 594 1.73 19.72 40.40
C GLN A 594 2.66 18.95 41.35
N ALA A 595 2.70 19.28 42.64
CA ALA A 595 3.49 18.54 43.64
C ALA A 595 2.98 17.09 43.82
N PHE A 596 1.69 16.85 43.60
CA PHE A 596 1.11 15.50 43.55
C PHE A 596 1.55 14.74 42.30
N LEU A 597 1.54 15.38 41.12
CA LEU A 597 2.02 14.78 39.86
C LEU A 597 3.53 14.47 39.88
N ILE A 598 4.35 15.38 40.44
CA ILE A 598 5.80 15.18 40.60
C ILE A 598 6.10 14.01 41.56
N ARG A 599 5.31 13.84 42.64
CA ARG A 599 5.45 12.71 43.57
C ARG A 599 5.04 11.37 42.96
N GLU A 600 4.03 11.35 42.10
CA GLU A 600 3.60 10.14 41.38
C GLU A 600 4.64 9.75 40.31
N ALA A 601 5.20 10.71 39.57
CA ALA A 601 6.28 10.47 38.60
C ALA A 601 7.56 9.91 39.26
N GLN A 602 7.98 10.48 40.40
CA GLN A 602 9.12 9.99 41.18
C GLN A 602 8.91 8.60 41.78
N LYS A 603 7.65 8.20 42.04
CA LYS A 603 7.32 6.83 42.47
C LYS A 603 7.42 5.83 41.32
N ALA A 604 7.00 6.21 40.11
CA ALA A 604 7.07 5.37 38.94
C ALA A 604 8.53 5.07 38.51
N GLU A 605 9.45 6.04 38.64
CA GLU A 605 10.88 5.83 38.38
C GLU A 605 11.58 4.92 39.40
N GLN A 606 11.07 4.85 40.64
CA GLN A 606 11.61 3.98 41.69
C GLN A 606 11.11 2.53 41.60
N GLU A 607 10.06 2.26 40.81
CA GLU A 607 9.48 0.92 40.64
C GLU A 607 9.95 0.21 39.35
N THR A 608 10.80 0.84 38.52
CA THR A 608 11.48 0.14 37.42
C THR A 608 12.46 -0.91 37.98
N PRO A 609 12.28 -2.22 37.69
CA PRO A 609 13.14 -3.25 38.26
C PRO A 609 14.54 -3.21 37.67
N SER A 610 15.56 -3.05 38.52
CA SER A 610 16.97 -3.22 38.16
C SER A 610 17.19 -4.56 37.44
N PRO A 611 18.04 -4.61 36.41
CA PRO A 611 18.34 -5.85 35.70
C PRO A 611 19.00 -6.83 36.66
N THR A 612 18.36 -7.97 36.85
CA THR A 612 18.88 -9.10 37.62
C THR A 612 20.21 -9.55 37.02
N HIS A 613 21.28 -9.38 37.80
CA HIS A 613 22.56 -10.02 37.56
C HIS A 613 22.34 -11.54 37.39
N SER A 614 22.66 -12.04 36.20
CA SER A 614 22.72 -13.47 35.92
C SER A 614 23.97 -14.07 36.57
N ASP A 615 23.76 -14.81 37.65
CA ASP A 615 24.76 -15.74 38.20
C ASP A 615 25.05 -16.85 37.17
N PHE A 616 26.29 -16.88 36.67
CA PHE A 616 26.83 -18.03 35.96
C PHE A 616 27.38 -19.05 36.98
N PRO A 617 27.07 -20.35 36.86
CA PRO A 617 27.66 -21.36 37.72
C PRO A 617 29.08 -21.76 37.24
N PRO A 618 29.96 -22.21 38.14
CA PRO A 618 31.31 -22.61 37.77
C PRO A 618 31.33 -24.01 37.13
N THR A 619 31.94 -24.09 35.95
CA THR A 619 32.32 -25.35 35.29
C THR A 619 33.41 -26.06 36.10
N HIS A 620 33.08 -27.24 36.63
CA HIS A 620 34.05 -28.21 37.11
C HIS A 620 34.62 -29.01 35.92
N LEU A 621 35.94 -29.03 35.82
CA LEU A 621 36.75 -30.00 35.07
C LEU A 621 36.98 -31.26 35.95
N THR A 622 37.32 -32.38 35.27
CA THR A 622 37.54 -33.79 35.68
C THR A 622 36.28 -34.65 35.57
N THR A 623 36.17 -35.66 34.70
CA THR A 623 37.14 -36.56 34.00
C THR A 623 36.69 -36.87 32.59
#